data_AF-A0A537DVX9-F1
#
_entry.id   AF-A0A537DVX9-F1
#
_cell.length_a   1.000
_cell.length_b   1.000
_cell.length_c   1.000
_cell.angle_alpha   90.00
_cell.angle_beta   90.00
_cell.angle_gamma   90.00
#
_symmetry.space_group_name_H-M   'P 1'
#
loop_
_entity.id
_entity.type
_entity.pdbx_description
1 polymer ?
#
loop_
_entity_poly.entity_id
_entity_poly.type
_entity_poly.pdbx_seq_one_letter_code
_entity_poly.pdbx_strand_id
1 'polypeptide(L)'
;MPEGARRLAAIMFTDLVGFTALGQKNESLALSVLDEQRELLRPMFNKHGGREIKTIGDSFLVDFPSALSAVKCAYEIQKTTREFNSSLPEERRVHVRIGVHLGDIVESQGDISGDAVNVASRIESLADSGGVYLTRQVYDQVQNKFELPLRNLGAKLLKNIRAPTEVFKMVMPWEGAMMADAHVVMADYGMMPKSEFHAKVREYAMRALEIDPTLSQPHAALATVHERNF
;
A
#
# COMPACT_ATOMS: atom_id res chain seq x y z
N MET A 1 25.87 3.74 -29.31
CA MET A 1 24.46 3.94 -28.92
C MET A 1 24.42 5.15 -28.00
N PRO A 2 23.43 6.05 -28.07
CA PRO A 2 23.39 7.17 -27.14
C PRO A 2 23.31 6.60 -25.73
N GLU A 3 24.30 6.88 -24.88
CA GLU A 3 24.26 6.49 -23.48
C GLU A 3 23.09 7.21 -22.81
N GLY A 4 22.16 6.46 -22.22
CA GLY A 4 21.07 7.04 -21.45
C GLY A 4 21.60 7.86 -20.28
N ALA A 5 20.88 8.90 -19.89
CA ALA A 5 21.28 9.77 -18.79
C ALA A 5 21.07 9.04 -17.45
N ARG A 6 22.12 8.99 -16.62
CA ARG A 6 22.00 8.46 -15.25
C ARG A 6 21.50 9.54 -14.31
N ARG A 7 20.53 9.18 -13.46
CA ARG A 7 20.09 10.01 -12.35
C ARG A 7 19.50 9.17 -11.22
N LEU A 8 19.50 9.74 -10.02
CA LEU A 8 18.80 9.20 -8.86
C LEU A 8 17.29 9.47 -8.98
N ALA A 9 16.45 8.49 -8.71
CA ALA A 9 15.00 8.64 -8.73
C ALA A 9 14.31 7.76 -7.67
N ALA A 10 13.18 8.23 -7.16
CA ALA A 10 12.26 7.37 -6.41
C ALA A 10 11.33 6.66 -7.41
N ILE A 11 11.29 5.34 -7.37
CA ILE A 11 10.61 4.48 -8.32
C ILE A 11 9.49 3.78 -7.58
N MET A 12 8.27 3.90 -8.10
CA MET A 12 7.08 3.23 -7.59
C MET A 12 6.60 2.22 -8.63
N PHE A 13 6.32 1.01 -8.15
CA PHE A 13 5.46 0.07 -8.84
C PHE A 13 4.14 -0.05 -8.09
N THR A 14 3.04 -0.11 -8.84
CA THR A 14 1.72 -0.49 -8.33
C THR A 14 1.23 -1.71 -9.09
N ASP A 15 0.38 -2.54 -8.49
CA ASP A 15 -0.24 -3.68 -9.18
C ASP A 15 -1.65 -3.98 -8.64
N LEU A 16 -2.56 -4.48 -9.48
CA LEU A 16 -3.88 -4.91 -9.04
C LEU A 16 -3.82 -6.29 -8.41
N VAL A 17 -4.37 -6.39 -7.21
CA VAL A 17 -4.44 -7.66 -6.51
C VAL A 17 -5.55 -8.52 -7.12
N GLY A 18 -5.19 -9.72 -7.57
CA GLY A 18 -6.16 -10.70 -8.08
C GLY A 18 -6.62 -10.47 -9.52
N PHE A 19 -6.04 -9.51 -10.25
CA PHE A 19 -6.45 -9.17 -11.62
C PHE A 19 -6.43 -10.39 -12.56
N THR A 20 -5.36 -11.19 -12.55
CA THR A 20 -5.27 -12.40 -13.39
C THR A 20 -6.39 -13.39 -13.10
N ALA A 21 -6.71 -13.64 -11.83
CA ALA A 21 -7.78 -14.56 -11.44
C ALA A 21 -9.17 -14.03 -11.83
N LEU A 22 -9.37 -12.71 -11.70
CA LEU A 22 -10.60 -12.05 -12.15
C LEU A 22 -10.76 -12.16 -13.67
N GLY A 23 -9.70 -11.90 -14.44
CA GLY A 23 -9.72 -12.01 -15.90
C GLY A 23 -10.05 -13.41 -16.40
N GLN A 24 -9.56 -14.45 -15.73
CA GLN A 24 -9.91 -15.84 -16.05
C GLN A 24 -11.40 -16.15 -15.80
N LYS A 25 -12.02 -15.52 -14.80
CA LYS A 25 -13.43 -15.72 -14.43
C LYS A 25 -14.37 -14.84 -15.25
N ASN A 26 -14.02 -13.58 -15.46
CA ASN A 26 -14.81 -12.56 -16.13
C ASN A 26 -13.90 -11.44 -16.68
N GLU A 27 -13.53 -11.55 -17.95
CA GLU A 27 -12.66 -10.60 -18.64
C GLU A 27 -13.23 -9.18 -18.69
N SER A 28 -14.53 -9.03 -18.96
CA SER A 28 -15.19 -7.71 -19.04
C SER A 28 -15.15 -6.96 -17.70
N LEU A 29 -15.38 -7.68 -16.61
CA LEU A 29 -15.27 -7.11 -15.27
C LEU A 29 -13.81 -6.75 -14.93
N ALA A 30 -12.85 -7.60 -15.30
CA ALA A 30 -11.43 -7.31 -15.08
C ALA A 30 -11.01 -6.03 -15.81
N LEU A 31 -11.37 -5.86 -17.09
CA LEU A 31 -11.09 -4.65 -17.85
C LEU A 31 -11.74 -3.41 -17.21
N SER A 32 -12.98 -3.53 -16.72
CA SER A 32 -13.65 -2.43 -16.03
C SER A 32 -12.91 -2.02 -14.75
N VAL A 33 -12.45 -2.98 -13.94
CA VAL A 33 -11.66 -2.70 -12.72
C VAL A 33 -10.29 -2.08 -13.06
N LEU A 34 -9.66 -2.51 -14.16
CA LEU A 34 -8.42 -1.93 -14.66
C LEU A 34 -8.59 -0.47 -15.09
N ASP A 35 -9.71 -0.13 -15.74
CA ASP A 35 -10.00 1.24 -16.12
C ASP A 35 -10.27 2.13 -14.88
N GLU A 36 -11.04 1.64 -13.91
CA GLU A 36 -11.26 2.32 -12.62
C GLU A 36 -9.93 2.57 -11.88
N GLN A 37 -9.04 1.59 -11.84
CA GLN A 37 -7.69 1.77 -11.28
C GLN A 37 -6.95 2.92 -11.96
N ARG A 38 -6.96 2.98 -13.29
CA ARG A 38 -6.24 4.02 -14.05
C ARG A 38 -6.82 5.41 -13.78
N GLU A 39 -8.14 5.52 -13.70
CA GLU A 39 -8.83 6.77 -13.38
C GLU A 39 -8.53 7.25 -11.97
N LEU A 40 -8.45 6.33 -11.00
CA LEU A 40 -8.16 6.68 -9.60
C LEU A 40 -6.67 7.06 -9.39
N LEU A 41 -5.74 6.34 -10.01
CA LEU A 41 -4.30 6.48 -9.69
C LEU A 41 -3.62 7.64 -10.42
N ARG A 42 -3.97 7.90 -11.69
CA ARG A 42 -3.30 8.95 -12.50
C ARG A 42 -3.37 10.36 -11.89
N PRO A 43 -4.51 10.82 -11.35
CA PRO A 43 -4.57 12.11 -10.66
C PRO A 43 -3.62 12.18 -9.46
N MET A 44 -3.43 11.06 -8.75
CA MET A 44 -2.54 11.00 -7.59
C MET A 44 -1.08 11.14 -8.01
N PHE A 45 -0.66 10.46 -9.07
CA PHE A 45 0.70 10.62 -9.61
C PHE A 45 0.99 12.09 -9.93
N ASN A 46 0.11 12.74 -10.69
CA ASN A 46 0.26 14.14 -11.08
C ASN A 46 0.31 15.07 -9.86
N LYS A 47 -0.59 14.88 -8.88
CA LYS A 47 -0.66 15.69 -7.66
C LYS A 47 0.64 15.69 -6.86
N HIS A 48 1.36 14.57 -6.87
CA HIS A 48 2.62 14.41 -6.13
C HIS A 48 3.87 14.62 -7.00
N GLY A 49 3.71 15.08 -8.24
CA GLY A 49 4.82 15.31 -9.18
C GLY A 49 5.46 14.03 -9.70
N GLY A 50 4.72 12.91 -9.67
CA GLY A 50 5.11 11.65 -10.28
C GLY A 50 4.91 11.68 -11.79
N ARG A 51 5.77 10.98 -12.51
CA ARG A 51 5.70 10.78 -13.95
C ARG A 51 5.44 9.32 -14.24
N GLU A 52 4.27 9.03 -14.83
CA GLU A 52 3.97 7.70 -15.38
C GLU A 52 4.95 7.42 -16.52
N ILE A 53 5.80 6.41 -16.36
CA ILE A 53 6.72 5.97 -17.41
C ILE A 53 5.97 5.08 -18.39
N LYS A 54 5.31 4.05 -17.86
CA LYS A 54 4.54 3.07 -18.63
C LYS A 54 3.65 2.23 -17.74
N THR A 55 2.73 1.51 -18.37
CA THR A 55 1.98 0.40 -17.77
C THR A 55 2.59 -0.93 -18.23
N ILE A 56 2.50 -1.95 -17.36
CA ILE A 56 2.91 -3.32 -17.64
C ILE A 56 1.76 -4.22 -17.23
N GLY A 57 0.81 -4.45 -18.14
CA GLY A 57 -0.46 -5.09 -17.80
C GLY A 57 -1.30 -4.17 -16.90
N ASP A 58 -1.59 -4.64 -15.68
CA ASP A 58 -2.28 -3.94 -14.60
C ASP A 58 -1.34 -3.17 -13.66
N SER A 59 -0.03 -3.27 -13.89
CA SER A 59 0.95 -2.53 -13.11
C SER A 59 1.26 -1.15 -13.70
N PHE A 60 1.53 -0.18 -12.84
CA PHE A 60 2.15 1.10 -13.23
C PHE A 60 3.63 1.14 -12.83
N LEU A 61 4.46 1.72 -13.68
CA LEU A 61 5.80 2.19 -13.35
C LEU A 61 5.81 3.72 -13.34
N VAL A 62 6.08 4.30 -12.18
CA VAL A 62 6.08 5.75 -11.96
C VAL A 62 7.39 6.16 -11.33
N ASP A 63 8.00 7.24 -11.82
CA ASP A 63 9.16 7.85 -11.17
C ASP A 63 8.79 9.20 -10.53
N PHE A 64 9.45 9.51 -9.41
CA PHE A 64 9.24 10.73 -8.64
C PHE A 64 10.57 11.42 -8.39
N PRO A 65 10.57 12.77 -8.35
CA PRO A 65 11.78 13.54 -8.04
C PRO A 65 12.21 13.41 -6.58
N SER A 66 11.36 12.90 -5.69
CA SER A 66 11.70 12.71 -4.28
C SER A 66 11.05 11.46 -3.69
N ALA A 67 11.76 10.82 -2.74
CA ALA A 67 11.24 9.69 -1.97
C ALA A 67 9.99 10.08 -1.16
N LEU A 68 9.95 11.30 -0.62
CA LEU A 68 8.81 11.79 0.15
C LEU A 68 7.56 11.95 -0.72
N SER A 69 7.70 12.47 -1.94
CA SER A 69 6.62 12.58 -2.92
C SER A 69 6.04 11.21 -3.26
N ALA A 70 6.91 10.22 -3.53
CA ALA A 70 6.47 8.84 -3.81
C ALA A 70 5.71 8.24 -2.62
N VAL A 71 6.21 8.41 -1.39
CA VAL A 71 5.55 7.87 -0.19
C VAL A 71 4.20 8.55 0.09
N LYS A 72 4.10 9.87 -0.06
CA LYS A 72 2.83 10.61 0.06
C LYS A 72 1.83 10.18 -1.01
N CYS A 73 2.29 10.01 -2.25
CA CYS A 73 1.47 9.48 -3.33
C CYS A 73 0.95 8.07 -3.02
N ALA A 74 1.81 7.19 -2.53
CA ALA A 74 1.43 5.81 -2.20
C ALA A 74 0.35 5.76 -1.10
N TYR A 75 0.49 6.60 -0.07
CA TYR A 75 -0.54 6.73 0.97
C TYR A 75 -1.86 7.25 0.40
N GLU A 76 -1.82 8.31 -0.43
CA GLU A 76 -3.04 8.88 -1.00
C GLU A 76 -3.75 7.92 -1.95
N ILE A 77 -3.01 7.09 -2.70
CA ILE A 77 -3.58 6.00 -3.50
C ILE A 77 -4.35 5.04 -2.59
N GLN A 78 -3.74 4.57 -1.49
CA GLN A 78 -4.40 3.60 -0.62
C GLN A 78 -5.61 4.19 0.13
N LYS A 79 -5.55 5.47 0.48
CA LYS A 79 -6.68 6.19 1.05
C LYS A 79 -7.83 6.29 0.04
N THR A 80 -7.54 6.75 -1.17
CA THR A 80 -8.52 6.95 -2.25
C THR A 80 -9.17 5.63 -2.67
N THR A 81 -8.39 4.57 -2.86
CA THR A 81 -8.95 3.24 -3.22
C THR A 81 -9.78 2.67 -2.09
N ARG A 82 -9.39 2.85 -0.82
CA ARG A 82 -10.22 2.43 0.32
C ARG A 82 -11.56 3.16 0.34
N GLU A 83 -11.57 4.47 0.13
CA GLU A 83 -12.80 5.27 0.08
C GLU A 83 -13.70 4.83 -1.08
N PHE A 84 -13.13 4.67 -2.27
CA PHE A 84 -13.82 4.14 -3.45
C PHE A 84 -14.44 2.76 -3.21
N ASN A 85 -13.71 1.86 -2.54
CA ASN A 85 -14.16 0.49 -2.29
C ASN A 85 -15.28 0.38 -1.24
N SER A 86 -15.48 1.41 -0.41
CA SER A 86 -16.36 1.34 0.77
C SER A 86 -17.83 1.06 0.43
N SER A 87 -18.29 1.48 -0.76
CA SER A 87 -19.66 1.28 -1.24
C SER A 87 -19.76 0.21 -2.33
N LEU A 88 -18.68 -0.49 -2.66
CA LEU A 88 -18.63 -1.43 -3.77
C LEU A 88 -18.69 -2.89 -3.30
N PRO A 89 -19.34 -3.78 -4.08
CA PRO A 89 -19.24 -5.22 -3.86
C PRO A 89 -17.79 -5.67 -4.11
N GLU A 90 -17.37 -6.73 -3.43
CA GLU A 90 -15.97 -7.21 -3.40
C GLU A 90 -15.33 -7.33 -4.79
N GLU A 91 -16.05 -7.91 -5.75
CA GLU A 91 -15.57 -8.14 -7.12
C GLU A 91 -15.34 -6.88 -7.96
N ARG A 92 -15.86 -5.73 -7.51
CA ARG A 92 -15.68 -4.41 -8.14
C ARG A 92 -14.62 -3.56 -7.43
N ARG A 93 -14.08 -4.03 -6.30
CA ARG A 93 -13.12 -3.26 -5.51
C ARG A 93 -11.76 -3.20 -6.20
N VAL A 94 -11.16 -2.03 -6.17
CA VAL A 94 -9.81 -1.77 -6.66
C VAL A 94 -8.84 -1.96 -5.50
N HIS A 95 -8.20 -3.12 -5.44
CA HIS A 95 -7.15 -3.40 -4.46
C HIS A 95 -5.79 -3.28 -5.13
N VAL A 96 -4.98 -2.34 -4.66
CA VAL A 96 -3.64 -2.08 -5.19
C VAL A 96 -2.61 -2.44 -4.14
N ARG A 97 -1.51 -3.06 -4.57
CA ARG A 97 -0.29 -3.17 -3.76
C ARG A 97 0.81 -2.30 -4.36
N ILE A 98 1.67 -1.74 -3.51
CA ILE A 98 2.63 -0.71 -3.92
C ILE A 98 4.02 -1.02 -3.35
N GLY A 99 5.04 -0.88 -4.19
CA GLY A 99 6.44 -0.94 -3.81
C GLY A 99 7.19 0.32 -4.19
N VAL A 100 7.99 0.85 -3.28
CA VAL A 100 8.80 2.06 -3.50
C VAL A 100 10.28 1.81 -3.20
N HIS A 101 11.13 2.19 -4.14
CA HIS A 101 12.58 2.16 -3.99
C HIS A 101 13.22 3.47 -4.43
N LEU A 102 14.42 3.77 -3.93
CA LEU A 102 15.23 4.91 -4.32
C LEU A 102 16.58 4.40 -4.80
N GLY A 103 16.95 4.71 -6.03
CA GLY A 103 18.20 4.27 -6.63
C GLY A 103 18.48 4.89 -7.99
N ASP A 104 19.68 4.64 -8.52
CA ASP A 104 20.09 5.14 -9.82
C ASP A 104 19.36 4.42 -10.95
N ILE A 105 18.88 5.21 -11.91
CA ILE A 105 18.26 4.74 -13.14
C ILE A 105 19.03 5.27 -14.35
N VAL A 106 18.89 4.56 -15.48
CA VAL A 106 19.32 5.01 -16.80
C VAL A 106 18.07 5.37 -17.58
N GLU A 107 17.94 6.65 -17.94
CA GLU A 107 16.83 7.18 -18.73
C GLU A 107 17.20 7.27 -20.21
N SER A 108 16.36 6.70 -21.08
CA SER A 108 16.55 6.73 -22.53
C SER A 108 15.21 6.65 -23.24
N GLN A 109 14.96 7.55 -24.19
CA GLN A 109 13.75 7.57 -25.02
C GLN A 109 12.42 7.57 -24.20
N GLY A 110 12.41 8.23 -23.05
CA GLY A 110 11.24 8.29 -22.17
C GLY A 110 11.01 7.05 -21.29
N ASP A 111 11.88 6.05 -21.38
CA ASP A 111 11.86 4.86 -20.52
C ASP A 111 12.99 4.89 -19.48
N ILE A 112 12.85 4.09 -18.42
CA ILE A 112 13.84 3.94 -17.36
C ILE A 112 14.26 2.49 -17.20
N SER A 113 15.55 2.27 -16.95
CA SER A 113 16.12 0.93 -16.75
C SER A 113 17.20 0.93 -15.67
N GLY A 114 17.56 -0.26 -15.20
CA GLY A 114 18.59 -0.46 -14.19
C GLY A 114 18.11 -1.28 -12.99
N ASP A 115 19.04 -1.61 -12.11
CA ASP A 115 18.77 -2.47 -10.95
C ASP A 115 17.73 -1.85 -10.01
N ALA A 116 17.67 -0.52 -9.89
CA ALA A 116 16.69 0.15 -9.07
C ALA A 116 15.24 -0.13 -9.51
N VAL A 117 14.98 -0.22 -10.83
CA VAL A 117 13.67 -0.58 -11.39
C VAL A 117 13.32 -2.02 -11.00
N ASN A 118 14.28 -2.93 -11.10
CA ASN A 118 14.10 -4.33 -10.71
C ASN A 118 13.77 -4.45 -9.22
N VAL A 119 14.54 -3.77 -8.34
CA VAL A 119 14.29 -3.77 -6.89
C VAL A 119 12.89 -3.25 -6.60
N ALA A 120 12.49 -2.11 -7.17
CA ALA A 120 11.16 -1.54 -6.95
C ALA A 120 10.04 -2.53 -7.29
N SER A 121 10.14 -3.23 -8.43
CA SER A 121 9.15 -4.25 -8.82
C SER A 121 9.08 -5.42 -7.82
N ARG A 122 10.22 -5.83 -7.26
CA ARG A 122 10.26 -6.92 -6.28
C ARG A 122 9.72 -6.50 -4.92
N ILE A 123 9.86 -5.24 -4.56
CA ILE A 123 9.25 -4.70 -3.34
C ILE A 123 7.73 -4.63 -3.47
N GLU A 124 7.23 -4.21 -4.63
CA GLU A 124 5.78 -4.22 -4.92
C GLU A 124 5.23 -5.65 -4.79
N SER A 125 5.90 -6.63 -5.38
CA SER A 125 5.42 -8.01 -5.37
C SER A 125 5.44 -8.66 -3.97
N LEU A 126 6.15 -8.06 -3.00
CA LEU A 126 6.13 -8.48 -1.59
C LEU A 126 5.00 -7.83 -0.79
N ALA A 127 4.44 -6.73 -1.27
CA ALA A 127 3.45 -5.95 -0.54
C ALA A 127 2.13 -6.71 -0.43
N ASP A 128 1.51 -6.63 0.75
CA ASP A 128 0.16 -7.16 0.98
C ASP A 128 -0.87 -6.40 0.12
N SER A 129 -2.06 -6.96 -0.03
CA SER A 129 -3.20 -6.23 -0.61
C SER A 129 -3.50 -4.96 0.18
N GLY A 130 -3.55 -3.81 -0.51
CA GLY A 130 -3.70 -2.50 0.14
C GLY A 130 -2.43 -2.01 0.87
N GLY A 131 -1.31 -2.72 0.73
CA GLY A 131 -0.04 -2.41 1.38
C GLY A 131 0.85 -1.47 0.58
N VAL A 132 1.72 -0.74 1.29
CA VAL A 132 2.83 0.03 0.71
C VAL A 132 4.12 -0.42 1.36
N TYR A 133 5.00 -1.03 0.57
CA TYR A 133 6.31 -1.50 1.03
C TYR A 133 7.41 -0.61 0.47
N LEU A 134 8.42 -0.37 1.30
CA LEU A 134 9.51 0.57 1.03
C LEU A 134 10.85 -0.13 1.30
N THR A 135 11.87 0.24 0.55
CA THR A 135 13.27 -0.12 0.90
C THR A 135 13.85 0.79 1.97
N ARG A 136 14.96 0.36 2.60
CA ARG A 136 15.75 1.18 3.53
C ARG A 136 16.12 2.56 2.98
N GLN A 137 16.52 2.63 1.70
CA GLN A 137 16.89 3.88 1.05
C GLN A 137 15.74 4.90 1.05
N VAL A 138 14.50 4.42 0.89
CA VAL A 138 13.32 5.29 0.96
C VAL A 138 13.04 5.66 2.41
N TYR A 139 13.05 4.69 3.33
CA TYR A 139 12.84 4.89 4.76
C TYR A 139 13.76 5.97 5.33
N ASP A 140 15.06 5.89 5.04
CA ASP A 140 16.06 6.83 5.57
C ASP A 140 15.76 8.28 5.15
N GLN A 141 15.17 8.49 3.97
CA GLN A 141 14.82 9.82 3.45
C GLN A 141 13.55 10.42 4.06
N VAL A 142 12.63 9.58 4.56
CA VAL A 142 11.25 9.98 4.91
C VAL A 142 10.89 9.81 6.38
N GLN A 143 11.62 8.99 7.15
CA GLN A 143 11.24 8.61 8.54
C GLN A 143 10.92 9.78 9.47
N ASN A 144 11.53 10.96 9.26
CA ASN A 144 11.31 12.17 10.07
C ASN A 144 10.47 13.25 9.35
N LYS A 145 9.87 12.91 8.20
CA LYS A 145 9.16 13.84 7.31
C LYS A 145 7.78 13.34 6.89
N PHE A 146 7.45 12.10 7.26
CA PHE A 146 6.20 11.44 6.94
C PHE A 146 5.51 11.03 8.24
N GLU A 147 4.21 11.25 8.31
CA GLU A 147 3.45 11.22 9.57
C GLU A 147 3.11 9.80 10.01
N LEU A 148 3.02 8.85 9.07
CA LEU A 148 2.63 7.48 9.41
C LEU A 148 3.82 6.62 9.83
N PRO A 149 3.62 5.68 10.77
CA PRO A 149 4.65 4.72 11.15
C PRO A 149 5.10 3.84 9.98
N LEU A 150 6.42 3.66 9.87
CA LEU A 150 7.04 2.74 8.92
C LEU A 150 7.69 1.59 9.69
N ARG A 151 7.08 0.41 9.64
CA ARG A 151 7.50 -0.77 10.40
C ARG A 151 8.54 -1.58 9.63
N ASN A 152 9.70 -1.83 10.24
CA ASN A 152 10.73 -2.70 9.67
C ASN A 152 10.24 -4.17 9.65
N LEU A 153 10.30 -4.82 8.48
CA LEU A 153 9.97 -6.23 8.26
C LEU A 153 11.20 -7.14 8.12
N GLY A 154 12.39 -6.58 8.35
CA GLY A 154 13.68 -7.23 8.22
C GLY A 154 14.17 -7.32 6.78
N ALA A 155 15.33 -7.96 6.62
CA ALA A 155 15.92 -8.21 5.31
C ALA A 155 15.19 -9.34 4.56
N LYS A 156 14.96 -9.14 3.27
CA LYS A 156 14.35 -10.11 2.35
C LYS A 156 15.30 -10.39 1.19
N LEU A 157 15.37 -11.65 0.76
CA LEU A 157 16.07 -12.03 -0.46
C LEU A 157 15.13 -11.77 -1.65
N LEU A 158 15.55 -10.93 -2.58
CA LEU A 158 14.77 -10.61 -3.78
C LEU A 158 15.33 -11.38 -4.97
N LYS A 159 14.45 -11.87 -5.85
CA LYS A 159 14.85 -12.58 -7.06
C LYS A 159 15.80 -11.71 -7.89
N ASN A 160 16.97 -12.26 -8.23
CA ASN A 160 18.03 -11.64 -9.01
C ASN A 160 18.70 -10.41 -8.36
N ILE A 161 18.52 -10.20 -7.05
CA ILE A 161 19.24 -9.17 -6.28
C ILE A 161 20.20 -9.89 -5.32
N ARG A 162 21.49 -9.55 -5.40
CA ARG A 162 22.55 -10.28 -4.67
C ARG A 162 22.52 -10.03 -3.16
N ALA A 163 22.29 -8.77 -2.75
CA ALA A 163 22.27 -8.38 -1.35
C ALA A 163 20.84 -8.50 -0.78
N PRO A 164 20.67 -8.99 0.46
CA PRO A 164 19.40 -8.88 1.16
C PRO A 164 18.95 -7.41 1.25
N THR A 165 17.68 -7.17 0.98
CA THR A 165 17.09 -5.82 1.02
C THR A 165 16.22 -5.69 2.26
N GLU A 166 16.51 -4.74 3.14
CA GLU A 166 15.60 -4.40 4.23
C GLU A 166 14.31 -3.77 3.70
N VAL A 167 13.18 -4.30 4.18
CA VAL A 167 11.84 -3.90 3.74
C VAL A 167 11.08 -3.28 4.91
N PHE A 168 10.37 -2.20 4.65
CA PHE A 168 9.52 -1.49 5.60
C PHE A 168 8.08 -1.49 5.09
N LYS A 169 7.11 -1.66 5.98
CA LYS A 169 5.69 -1.52 5.70
C LYS A 169 5.17 -0.20 6.25
N MET A 170 4.47 0.57 5.42
CA MET A 170 3.64 1.68 5.90
C MET A 170 2.46 1.12 6.69
N VAL A 171 2.32 1.55 7.96
CA VAL A 171 1.20 1.15 8.81
C VAL A 171 0.04 2.09 8.54
N MET A 172 -1.03 1.57 7.93
CA MET A 172 -2.19 2.39 7.62
C MET A 172 -3.04 2.66 8.88
N PRO A 173 -3.65 3.85 9.01
CA PRO A 173 -4.49 4.18 10.17
C PRO A 173 -5.66 3.19 10.35
N TRP A 174 -6.23 2.71 9.25
CA TRP A 174 -7.35 1.78 9.26
C TRP A 174 -6.97 0.32 9.52
N GLU A 175 -5.69 -0.07 9.56
CA GLU A 175 -5.31 -1.46 9.88
C GLU A 175 -5.75 -1.83 11.30
N GLY A 176 -5.51 -0.96 12.28
CA GLY A 176 -5.96 -1.18 13.66
C GLY A 176 -7.49 -1.17 13.78
N ALA A 177 -8.17 -0.30 13.04
CA ALA A 177 -9.62 -0.22 13.01
C ALA A 177 -10.26 -1.53 12.52
N MET A 178 -9.75 -2.07 11.41
CA MET A 178 -10.22 -3.34 10.85
C MET A 178 -9.94 -4.52 11.79
N MET A 179 -8.78 -4.53 12.46
CA MET A 179 -8.50 -5.57 13.45
C MET A 179 -9.43 -5.47 14.66
N ALA A 180 -9.71 -4.28 15.17
CA ALA A 180 -10.65 -4.08 16.27
C ALA A 180 -12.06 -4.59 15.90
N ASP A 181 -12.56 -4.22 14.72
CA ASP A 181 -13.86 -4.66 14.20
C ASP A 181 -13.91 -6.18 13.99
N ALA A 182 -12.87 -6.78 13.43
CA ALA A 182 -12.77 -8.24 13.28
C ALA A 182 -12.86 -8.99 14.62
N HIS A 183 -12.26 -8.45 15.69
CA HIS A 183 -12.35 -9.06 17.02
C HIS A 183 -13.75 -8.91 17.64
N VAL A 184 -14.48 -7.83 17.34
CA VAL A 184 -15.91 -7.70 17.68
C VAL A 184 -16.71 -8.79 17.00
N VAL A 185 -16.54 -8.97 15.70
CA VAL A 185 -17.22 -10.02 14.94
C VAL A 185 -16.88 -11.41 15.50
N MET A 186 -15.60 -11.73 15.72
CA MET A 186 -15.20 -13.03 16.29
C MET A 186 -15.83 -13.31 17.65
N ALA A 187 -15.94 -12.28 18.51
CA ALA A 187 -16.61 -12.42 19.80
C ALA A 187 -18.12 -12.69 19.64
N ASP A 188 -18.78 -12.05 18.67
CA ASP A 188 -20.21 -12.26 18.38
C ASP A 188 -20.51 -13.68 17.91
N TYR A 189 -19.58 -14.28 17.17
CA TYR A 189 -19.66 -15.68 16.75
C TYR A 189 -19.14 -16.68 17.80
N GLY A 190 -18.77 -16.21 19.00
CA GLY A 190 -18.25 -17.08 20.06
C GLY A 190 -16.89 -17.72 19.74
N MET A 191 -16.17 -17.19 18.75
CA MET A 191 -14.86 -17.69 18.31
C MET A 191 -13.71 -17.17 19.18
N MET A 192 -14.02 -16.35 20.19
CA MET A 192 -13.02 -15.74 21.07
C MET A 192 -13.50 -15.69 22.53
N PRO A 193 -12.64 -16.03 23.51
CA PRO A 193 -12.96 -15.84 24.92
C PRO A 193 -13.20 -14.37 25.26
N LYS A 194 -14.24 -14.08 26.07
CA LYS A 194 -14.54 -12.71 26.53
C LYS A 194 -13.35 -12.00 27.19
N SER A 195 -12.51 -12.75 27.91
CA SER A 195 -11.30 -12.25 28.57
C SER A 195 -10.26 -11.70 27.59
N GLU A 196 -10.19 -12.27 26.38
CA GLU A 196 -9.24 -11.87 25.34
C GLU A 196 -9.84 -10.78 24.43
N PHE A 197 -11.14 -10.86 24.17
CA PHE A 197 -11.91 -9.90 23.37
C PHE A 197 -11.70 -8.44 23.82
N HIS A 198 -11.91 -8.13 25.11
CA HIS A 198 -11.77 -6.75 25.61
C HIS A 198 -10.35 -6.20 25.43
N ALA A 199 -9.35 -7.03 25.75
CA ALA A 199 -7.95 -6.64 25.65
C ALA A 199 -7.57 -6.36 24.20
N LYS A 200 -7.96 -7.24 23.27
CA LYS A 200 -7.60 -7.13 21.85
C LYS A 200 -8.31 -6.01 21.13
N VAL A 201 -9.63 -5.84 21.32
CA VAL A 201 -10.35 -4.72 20.72
C VAL A 201 -9.77 -3.39 21.18
N ARG A 202 -9.51 -3.24 22.49
CA ARG A 202 -8.90 -2.02 23.03
C ARG A 202 -7.49 -1.80 22.47
N GLU A 203 -6.65 -2.84 22.43
CA GLU A 203 -5.29 -2.77 21.87
C GLU A 203 -5.30 -2.23 20.43
N TYR A 204 -6.12 -2.81 19.55
CA TYR A 204 -6.13 -2.44 18.14
C TYR A 204 -6.86 -1.11 17.87
N ALA A 205 -7.96 -0.84 18.57
CA ALA A 205 -8.69 0.42 18.42
C ALA A 205 -7.84 1.60 18.87
N MET A 206 -7.14 1.49 20.01
CA MET A 206 -6.27 2.56 20.50
C MET A 206 -5.10 2.81 19.56
N ARG A 207 -4.45 1.75 19.04
CA ARG A 207 -3.38 1.91 18.02
C ARG A 207 -3.87 2.63 16.75
N ALA A 208 -5.10 2.38 16.31
CA ALA A 208 -5.66 3.09 15.17
C ALA A 208 -5.86 4.57 15.49
N LEU A 209 -6.40 4.88 16.68
CA LEU A 209 -6.67 6.26 17.12
C LEU A 209 -5.41 7.05 17.45
N GLU A 210 -4.31 6.40 17.82
CA GLU A 210 -2.99 7.01 17.93
C GLU A 210 -2.47 7.53 16.58
N ILE A 211 -2.84 6.86 15.48
CA ILE A 211 -2.45 7.27 14.12
C ILE A 211 -3.46 8.26 13.52
N ASP A 212 -4.75 7.98 13.64
CA ASP A 212 -5.83 8.85 13.17
C ASP A 212 -7.00 8.87 14.18
N PRO A 213 -7.11 9.92 15.00
CA PRO A 213 -8.14 10.03 16.03
C PRO A 213 -9.53 10.33 15.45
N THR A 214 -9.68 10.53 14.13
CA THR A 214 -10.97 10.84 13.50
C THR A 214 -11.70 9.59 12.97
N LEU A 215 -11.06 8.42 13.01
CA LEU A 215 -11.66 7.18 12.56
C LEU A 215 -12.87 6.80 13.41
N SER A 216 -14.04 6.65 12.78
CA SER A 216 -15.29 6.26 13.48
C SER A 216 -15.29 4.80 13.92
N GLN A 217 -14.68 3.91 13.14
CA GLN A 217 -14.70 2.45 13.37
C GLN A 217 -14.07 2.04 14.72
N PRO A 218 -12.87 2.51 15.11
CA PRO A 218 -12.30 2.23 16.43
C PRO A 218 -13.18 2.71 17.60
N HIS A 219 -13.81 3.88 17.46
CA HIS A 219 -14.73 4.40 18.49
C HIS A 219 -15.94 3.50 18.66
N ALA A 220 -16.54 3.05 17.56
CA ALA A 220 -17.66 2.10 17.60
C ALA A 220 -17.25 0.77 18.25
N ALA A 221 -16.08 0.22 17.89
CA ALA A 221 -15.58 -1.02 18.48
C ALA A 221 -15.34 -0.89 20.00
N LEU A 222 -14.81 0.25 20.46
CA LEU A 222 -14.64 0.55 21.89
C LEU A 222 -15.98 0.69 22.62
N ALA A 223 -17.00 1.27 21.99
CA ALA A 223 -18.34 1.38 22.55
C ALA A 223 -18.96 -0.01 22.79
N THR A 224 -18.83 -0.92 21.83
CA THR A 224 -19.28 -2.32 21.96
C THR A 224 -18.64 -3.04 23.16
N VAL A 225 -17.36 -2.77 23.43
CA VAL A 225 -16.68 -3.31 24.64
C VAL A 225 -17.24 -2.69 25.92
N HIS A 226 -17.63 -1.42 25.91
CA HIS A 226 -18.18 -0.73 27.09
C HIS A 226 -19.57 -1.26 27.45
N GLU A 227 -20.47 -1.40 26.46
CA GLU A 227 -21.84 -1.87 26.64
C GLU A 227 -21.92 -3.29 27.22
N ARG A 228 -20.94 -4.15 26.92
CA ARG A 228 -20.88 -5.54 27.38
C ARG A 228 -20.32 -5.73 28.80
N ASN A 229 -20.03 -4.63 29.51
CA ASN A 229 -19.67 -4.65 30.94
C ASN A 229 -20.88 -4.52 31.87
N PHE A 230 -22.09 -4.35 31.32
CA PHE A 230 -23.37 -4.31 32.03
C PHE A 230 -24.25 -5.48 31.60
#